data_AF-A0A536REA6-F1
#
_entry.id   AF-A0A536REA6-F1
#
_cell.length_a   1.000
_cell.length_b   1.000
_cell.length_c   1.000
_cell.angle_alpha   90.00
_cell.angle_beta   90.00
_cell.angle_gamma   90.00
#
_symmetry.space_group_name_H-M   'P 1'
#
loop_
_entity.id
_entity.type
_entity.pdbx_description
1 polymer ?
#
loop_
_entity_poly.entity_id
_entity_poly.type
_entity_poly.pdbx_seq_one_letter_code
_entity_poly.pdbx_strand_id
1 'polypeptide(L)' 'MSLPPDLHVHTEWSYDGPRGSMERSCERALELGLPAIAFTDHADFVKVHADQY' A
#
# COMPACT_ATOMS: atom_id res chain seq x y z
N MET A 1 -16.79 2.97 -18.11
CA MET A 1 -16.93 2.59 -16.68
C MET A 1 -15.56 2.78 -16.04
N SER A 2 -15.47 3.46 -14.89
CA SER A 2 -14.21 3.58 -14.16
C SER A 2 -13.82 2.25 -13.54
N LEU A 3 -12.52 2.01 -13.36
CA LEU A 3 -12.05 0.87 -12.58
C LEU A 3 -12.58 0.98 -11.14
N PRO A 4 -12.79 -0.14 -10.43
CA PRO A 4 -13.08 -0.09 -9.00
C PRO A 4 -11.89 0.51 -8.23
N PRO A 5 -12.12 1.14 -7.06
CA PRO A 5 -11.02 1.54 -6.19
C PRO A 5 -10.26 0.31 -5.67
N ASP A 6 -8.96 0.46 -5.41
CA ASP A 6 -8.19 -0.53 -4.68
C ASP A 6 -8.27 -0.21 -3.18
N LEU A 7 -8.83 -1.13 -2.41
CA LEU A 7 -9.16 -0.88 -1.00
C LEU A 7 -8.35 -1.74 -0.03
N HIS A 8 -7.33 -2.44 -0.51
CA HIS A 8 -6.51 -3.32 0.32
C HIS A 8 -5.07 -3.36 -0.19
N VAL A 9 -4.29 -2.34 0.17
CA VAL A 9 -2.90 -2.18 -0.25
C VAL A 9 -1.99 -2.11 0.96
N HIS A 10 -0.90 -2.87 0.94
CA HIS A 10 0.10 -2.89 2.00
C HIS A 10 1.30 -2.04 1.61
N THR A 11 1.83 -1.33 2.58
CA THR A 11 2.94 -0.40 2.46
C THR A 11 4.23 -0.97 3.02
N GLU A 12 5.31 -0.18 2.99
CA GLU A 12 6.58 -0.49 3.64
C GLU A 12 6.49 -0.77 5.16
N TRP A 13 5.39 -0.41 5.83
CA TRP A 13 5.19 -0.69 7.26
C TRP A 13 4.53 -2.05 7.55
N SER A 14 4.04 -2.73 6.52
CA SER A 14 3.40 -4.05 6.62
C SER A 14 4.42 -5.19 6.48
N TYR A 15 4.28 -6.28 7.25
CA TYR A 15 5.25 -7.39 7.22
C TYR A 15 5.50 -7.98 5.82
N ASP A 16 4.46 -8.02 4.98
CA ASP A 16 4.44 -8.57 3.64
C ASP A 16 4.58 -7.50 2.54
N GLY A 17 4.73 -6.23 2.94
CA GLY A 17 4.85 -5.09 2.06
C GLY A 17 6.20 -4.36 2.06
N PRO A 18 7.38 -4.97 2.29
CA PRO A 18 8.63 -4.23 2.56
C PRO A 18 9.14 -3.32 1.43
N ARG A 19 8.47 -3.29 0.27
CA ARG A 19 8.77 -2.41 -0.87
C ARG A 19 7.57 -1.53 -1.30
N GLY A 20 6.49 -1.54 -0.51
CA GLY A 20 5.20 -0.93 -0.80
C GLY A 20 5.17 0.58 -0.62
N SER A 21 5.95 1.34 -1.37
CA SER A 21 5.94 2.81 -1.27
C SER A 21 4.54 3.39 -1.48
N MET A 22 4.03 4.16 -0.52
CA MET A 22 2.76 4.88 -0.66
C MET A 22 2.75 5.82 -1.87
N GLU A 23 3.79 6.64 -2.04
CA GLU A 23 3.88 7.64 -3.11
C GLU A 23 3.82 6.99 -4.50
N ARG A 24 4.67 5.99 -4.75
CA ARG A 24 4.67 5.27 -6.03
C ARG A 24 3.36 4.52 -6.28
N SER A 25 2.69 4.05 -5.22
CA SER A 25 1.37 3.40 -5.34
C SER A 25 0.30 4.40 -5.75
N CYS A 26 0.31 5.61 -5.20
CA CYS A 26 -0.58 6.70 -5.61
C CYS A 26 -0.31 7.16 -7.06
N GLU A 27 0.96 7.33 -7.44
CA GLU A 27 1.35 7.65 -8.84
C GLU A 27 0.82 6.59 -9.80
N ARG A 28 1.02 5.30 -9.46
CA ARG A 28 0.52 4.20 -10.27
C ARG A 28 -1.00 4.13 -10.34
N ALA A 29 -1.69 4.44 -9.24
CA ALA A 29 -3.16 4.50 -9.21
C ALA A 29 -3.70 5.56 -10.17
N LEU A 30 -3.03 6.73 -10.26
CA LEU A 30 -3.37 7.78 -11.22
C LEU A 30 -3.13 7.32 -12.67
N GLU A 31 -1.98 6.70 -12.96
CA GLU A 31 -1.67 6.17 -14.30
C GLU A 31 -2.71 5.14 -14.78
N LEU A 32 -3.20 4.31 -13.87
CA LEU A 32 -4.21 3.29 -14.15
C LEU A 32 -5.63 3.86 -14.22
N GLY A 33 -5.86 5.08 -13.72
CA GLY A 33 -7.19 5.68 -13.64
C GLY A 33 -8.05 5.09 -12.52
N LEU A 34 -7.44 4.63 -11.43
CA LEU A 34 -8.17 4.20 -10.24
C LEU A 34 -8.82 5.42 -9.56
N PRO A 35 -10.08 5.32 -9.11
CA PRO A 35 -10.78 6.45 -8.49
C PRO A 35 -10.34 6.73 -7.05
N ALA A 36 -9.76 5.73 -6.37
CA ALA A 36 -9.20 5.85 -5.02
C ALA A 36 -8.27 4.65 -4.72
N ILE A 37 -7.42 4.82 -3.70
CA ILE A 37 -6.59 3.79 -3.08
C ILE A 37 -6.72 3.88 -1.56
N ALA A 38 -6.83 2.74 -0.87
CA ALA A 38 -6.78 2.67 0.59
C ALA A 38 -5.65 1.76 1.06
N PHE A 39 -4.83 2.26 1.96
CA PHE A 39 -3.74 1.52 2.58
C PHE A 39 -4.23 0.85 3.86
N THR A 40 -3.96 -0.45 3.98
CA THR A 40 -4.47 -1.32 5.05
C THR A 40 -3.37 -2.22 5.57
N ASP A 41 -2.32 -1.62 6.13
CA ASP A 41 -1.18 -2.35 6.67
C ASP A 41 -1.59 -3.31 7.79
N HIS A 42 -0.79 -4.37 7.95
CA HIS A 42 -0.90 -5.21 9.14
C HIS A 42 -0.59 -4.36 10.39
N ALA A 43 -1.44 -4.50 11.41
CA ALA A 43 -1.19 -3.93 12.74
C ALA A 43 -0.15 -4.78 13.48
N ASP A 44 1.06 -4.84 12.93
CA ASP A 44 2.14 -5.63 13.49
C ASP A 44 2.65 -4.97 14.79
N PHE A 45 2.35 -5.59 15.93
CA PHE A 45 2.88 -5.16 17.24
C PHE A 45 4.30 -5.70 17.52
N VAL A 46 4.96 -6.24 16.49
CA VAL A 46 6.31 -6.81 16.54
C VAL A 46 7.07 -6.43 15.27
N LYS A 47 8.39 -6.19 15.37
CA LYS A 47 9.24 -6.04 14.20
C LYS A 47 9.40 -7.40 13.50
N VAL A 48 9.05 -7.46 12.23
CA VAL A 48 9.20 -8.64 11.36
C VAL A 48 10.35 -8.52 10.35
N HIS A 49 10.84 -7.31 10.09
CA HIS A 49 12.05 -7.02 9.30
C HIS A 49 12.87 -5.88 9.92
N ALA A 50 14.17 -5.85 9.60
CA ALA A 50 15.14 -4.93 10.22
C ALA A 50 14.76 -3.45 10.00
N ASP A 51 14.23 -3.16 8.82
CA ASP A 51 13.89 -1.80 8.38
C ASP A 51 12.42 -1.41 8.67
N GLN A 52 11.72 -2.19 9.51
CA GLN A 52 10.37 -1.82 9.97
C GLN A 52 10.53 -0.74 11.06
N TYR A 53 9.99 0.46 10.79
CA TYR A 53 10.16 1.77 11.48
C TYR A 53 11.40 2.58 11.08
#